data_AF-A0A5B7CC98-F1
#
_entry.id   AF-A0A5B7CC98-F1
#
_cell.length_a   1.000
_cell.length_b   1.000
_cell.length_c   1.000
_cell.angle_alpha   90.00
_cell.angle_beta   90.00
_cell.angle_gamma   90.00
#
_symmetry.space_group_name_H-M   'P 1'
#
loop_
_entity.id
_entity.type
_entity.pdbx_description
1 polymer ?
#
loop_
_entity_poly.entity_id
_entity_poly.type
_entity_poly.pdbx_seq_one_letter_code
_entity_poly.pdbx_strand_id
1 'polypeptide(L)'
;FTLFCLIIWAASRPYRVRVAVKSLIVNNIYFGEGSDWTGVPTKLLTVNCSVKMIIDNPATFFGIHVSSTPVNLIYTEITVATGRLKKYYQPRKSQRIVSVNLKGDKVPLYGAGASLAASDNNGEVPFQLEFEIRSRGNVVGKLVKTKHRRHISCSLLIDS
;
A
#
# COMPACT_ATOMS: atom_id res chain seq x y z
N PHE A 1 -31.48 -6.06 24.66
CA PHE A 1 -30.01 -5.88 24.53
C PHE A 1 -29.51 -6.24 23.13
N THR A 2 -29.82 -7.43 22.62
CA THR A 2 -29.42 -7.89 21.27
C THR A 2 -29.91 -6.98 20.14
N LEU A 3 -31.16 -6.51 20.20
CA LEU A 3 -31.73 -5.57 19.23
C LEU A 3 -30.91 -4.27 19.14
N PHE A 4 -30.50 -3.71 20.28
CA PHE A 4 -29.65 -2.52 20.34
C PHE A 4 -28.26 -2.78 19.73
N CYS A 5 -27.65 -3.94 20.01
CA CYS A 5 -26.37 -4.30 19.41
C CYS A 5 -26.47 -4.41 17.87
N LEU A 6 -27.57 -4.96 17.34
CA LEU A 6 -27.80 -5.07 15.90
C LEU A 6 -28.02 -3.70 15.24
N ILE A 7 -28.80 -2.81 15.86
CA ILE A 7 -29.01 -1.43 15.38
C ILE A 7 -27.69 -0.67 15.34
N ILE A 8 -26.90 -0.72 16.41
CA ILE A 8 -25.59 -0.05 16.48
C ILE A 8 -24.62 -0.63 15.45
N TRP A 9 -24.64 -1.95 15.27
CA TRP A 9 -23.83 -2.60 14.25
C TRP A 9 -24.23 -2.14 12.84
N ALA A 10 -25.52 -2.10 12.52
CA ALA A 10 -26.03 -1.59 11.25
C ALA A 10 -25.64 -0.12 11.02
N ALA A 11 -25.83 0.73 12.03
CA ALA A 11 -25.44 2.13 12.00
C ALA A 11 -23.92 2.34 11.87
N SER A 12 -23.09 1.38 12.28
CA SER A 12 -21.64 1.46 12.17
C SER A 12 -21.09 1.13 10.78
N ARG A 13 -21.85 0.41 9.94
CA ARG A 13 -21.40 -0.06 8.60
C ARG A 13 -21.02 1.03 7.59
N PRO A 14 -21.64 2.22 7.57
CA PRO A 14 -21.28 3.29 6.63
C PRO A 14 -19.91 3.93 6.91
N TYR A 15 -19.37 3.80 8.13
CA TYR A 15 -18.11 4.43 8.54
C TYR A 15 -16.87 3.65 8.06
N ARG A 16 -16.71 3.60 6.74
CA ARG A 16 -15.53 3.04 6.08
C ARG A 16 -14.36 4.02 6.15
N VAL A 17 -13.16 3.48 6.28
CA VAL A 17 -11.93 4.28 6.25
C VAL A 17 -11.73 4.84 4.86
N ARG A 18 -11.37 6.13 4.78
CA ARG A 18 -10.99 6.79 3.53
C ARG A 18 -9.47 6.81 3.43
N VAL A 19 -8.97 6.40 2.29
CA VAL A 19 -7.53 6.31 2.01
C VAL A 19 -7.27 7.12 0.75
N ALA A 20 -6.29 8.02 0.81
CA ALA A 20 -5.83 8.77 -0.35
C ALA A 20 -4.29 8.68 -0.42
N VAL A 21 -3.76 8.11 -1.49
CA VAL A 21 -2.33 8.15 -1.79
C VAL A 21 -2.00 9.58 -2.23
N LYS A 22 -0.97 10.19 -1.64
CA LYS A 22 -0.58 11.58 -1.91
C LYS A 22 0.62 11.69 -2.82
N SER A 23 1.67 10.96 -2.50
CA SER A 23 2.90 10.99 -3.29
C SER A 23 3.68 9.70 -3.10
N LEU A 24 4.45 9.35 -4.13
CA LEU A 24 5.52 8.37 -4.07
C LEU A 24 6.81 9.13 -4.33
N ILE A 25 7.74 9.06 -3.38
CA ILE A 25 9.06 9.68 -3.50
C ILE A 25 10.04 8.56 -3.78
N VAL A 26 10.73 8.64 -4.89
CA VAL A 26 11.80 7.72 -5.23
C VAL A 26 13.08 8.23 -4.57
N ASN A 27 13.72 7.40 -3.74
CA ASN A 27 14.98 7.74 -3.09
C ASN A 27 16.18 7.24 -3.88
N ASN A 28 16.10 6.01 -4.41
CA ASN A 28 17.14 5.42 -5.23
C ASN A 28 16.51 4.37 -6.15
N ILE A 29 16.85 4.41 -7.44
CA ILE A 29 16.56 3.36 -8.41
C ILE A 29 17.89 3.03 -9.08
N TYR A 30 18.25 1.75 -9.07
CA TYR A 30 19.45 1.25 -9.71
C TYR A 30 19.13 0.03 -10.56
N PHE A 31 19.72 0.01 -11.76
CA PHE A 31 19.65 -1.10 -12.69
C PHE A 31 21.04 -1.72 -12.82
N GLY A 32 21.11 -3.04 -12.64
CA GLY A 32 22.31 -3.82 -12.87
C GLY A 32 22.03 -5.00 -13.76
N GLU A 33 23.07 -5.51 -14.40
CA GLU A 33 23.04 -6.80 -15.08
C GLU A 33 23.71 -7.84 -14.16
N GLY A 34 23.10 -9.01 -14.03
CA GLY A 34 23.60 -10.05 -13.16
C GLY A 34 22.93 -11.39 -13.41
N SER A 35 23.25 -12.38 -12.59
CA SER A 35 22.50 -13.63 -12.54
C SER A 35 21.63 -13.64 -11.29
N ASP A 36 20.42 -14.19 -11.42
CA ASP A 36 19.64 -14.57 -10.24
C ASP A 36 20.34 -15.71 -9.46
N TRP A 37 19.87 -16.02 -8.26
CA TRP A 37 20.34 -17.15 -7.46
C TRP A 37 20.32 -18.49 -8.24
N THR A 38 19.41 -18.61 -9.21
CA THR A 38 19.32 -19.76 -10.13
C THR A 38 20.39 -19.80 -11.23
N GLY A 39 21.20 -18.74 -11.38
CA GLY A 39 22.20 -18.61 -12.44
C GLY A 39 21.64 -18.05 -13.75
N VAL A 40 20.35 -17.72 -13.82
CA VAL A 40 19.73 -17.15 -15.02
C VAL A 40 20.21 -15.70 -15.21
N PRO A 41 20.84 -15.36 -16.35
CA PRO A 41 21.25 -14.00 -16.64
C PRO A 41 20.02 -13.11 -16.82
N THR A 42 19.94 -12.03 -16.05
CA THR A 42 18.78 -11.15 -16.00
C THR A 42 19.15 -9.74 -15.54
N LYS A 43 18.26 -8.78 -15.80
CA LYS A 43 18.41 -7.43 -15.25
C LYS A 43 17.88 -7.40 -13.84
N LEU A 44 18.68 -6.86 -12.93
CA LEU A 44 18.40 -6.72 -11.52
C LEU A 44 18.00 -5.27 -11.23
N LEU A 45 16.90 -5.12 -10.49
CA LEU A 45 16.36 -3.82 -10.10
C LEU A 45 16.44 -3.66 -8.58
N THR A 46 17.12 -2.61 -8.14
CA THR A 46 17.13 -2.17 -6.75
C THR A 46 16.36 -0.86 -6.66
N VAL A 47 15.27 -0.85 -5.87
CA VAL A 47 14.44 0.35 -5.66
C VAL A 47 14.29 0.62 -4.18
N ASN A 48 14.46 1.88 -3.82
CA ASN A 48 14.11 2.43 -2.53
C ASN A 48 13.18 3.61 -2.76
N CYS A 49 11.95 3.53 -2.26
CA CYS A 49 10.99 4.62 -2.36
C CYS A 49 10.15 4.73 -1.09
N SER A 50 9.53 5.90 -0.90
CA SER A 50 8.67 6.20 0.23
C SER A 50 7.31 6.67 -0.26
N VAL A 51 6.26 5.96 0.13
CA VAL A 51 4.87 6.29 -0.22
C VAL A 51 4.22 7.04 0.94
N LYS A 52 3.70 8.22 0.66
CA LYS A 52 2.92 9.04 1.59
C LYS A 52 1.44 8.92 1.27
N MET A 53 0.64 8.56 2.27
CA MET A 53 -0.80 8.43 2.16
C MET A 53 -1.52 9.05 3.36
N ILE A 54 -2.78 9.40 3.14
CA ILE A 54 -3.68 9.93 4.16
C ILE A 54 -4.73 8.87 4.47
N ILE A 55 -4.88 8.58 5.76
CA ILE A 55 -5.89 7.66 6.27
C ILE A 55 -6.82 8.46 7.17
N ASP A 56 -8.09 8.55 6.78
CA ASP A 56 -9.13 9.29 7.48
C ASP A 56 -10.16 8.33 8.09
N ASN A 57 -10.46 8.55 9.37
CA ASN A 57 -11.49 7.86 10.12
C ASN A 57 -12.70 8.78 10.30
N PRO A 58 -13.74 8.63 9.45
CA PRO A 58 -14.95 9.46 9.55
C PRO A 58 -15.86 9.05 10.71
N ALA A 59 -15.56 7.96 11.44
CA ALA A 59 -16.40 7.48 12.53
C ALA A 59 -16.50 8.52 13.65
N THR A 60 -17.72 8.80 14.09
CA THR A 60 -18.00 9.83 15.11
C THR A 60 -18.05 9.28 16.54
N PHE A 61 -18.28 7.98 16.69
CA PHE A 61 -18.53 7.37 18.00
C PHE A 61 -17.49 6.33 18.41
N PHE A 62 -16.56 5.94 17.53
CA PHE A 62 -15.54 4.94 17.82
C PHE A 62 -14.21 5.20 17.08
N GLY A 63 -13.11 4.75 17.68
CA GLY A 63 -11.81 4.68 17.02
C GLY A 63 -11.58 3.33 16.34
N ILE A 64 -10.57 3.26 15.49
CA ILE A 64 -10.27 2.10 14.67
C ILE A 64 -8.80 1.68 14.81
N HIS A 65 -8.56 0.38 14.73
CA HIS A 65 -7.22 -0.17 14.56
C HIS A 65 -6.97 -0.33 13.07
N VAL A 66 -5.95 0.35 12.56
CA VAL A 66 -5.55 0.34 11.16
C VAL A 66 -4.38 -0.62 10.97
N SER A 67 -4.47 -1.43 9.92
CA SER A 67 -3.42 -2.35 9.48
C SER A 67 -3.45 -2.47 7.96
N SER A 68 -2.39 -2.98 7.34
CA SER A 68 -2.33 -3.18 5.89
C SER A 68 -1.74 -4.55 5.56
N THR A 69 -2.03 -5.07 4.38
CA THR A 69 -1.13 -6.00 3.70
C THR A 69 0.19 -5.30 3.36
N PRO A 70 1.25 -6.05 2.99
CA PRO A 70 2.41 -5.43 2.37
C PRO A 70 1.97 -4.53 1.20
N VAL A 71 2.61 -3.38 1.12
CA VAL A 71 2.48 -2.43 0.03
C VAL A 71 3.47 -2.84 -1.03
N ASN A 72 2.96 -3.21 -2.20
CA ASN A 72 3.76 -3.74 -3.30
C ASN A 72 3.84 -2.70 -4.41
N LEU A 73 5.06 -2.43 -4.86
CA LEU A 73 5.32 -1.75 -6.12
C LEU A 73 5.56 -2.83 -7.16
N ILE A 74 4.80 -2.79 -8.24
CA ILE A 74 4.75 -3.81 -9.28
C ILE A 74 5.18 -3.17 -10.59
N TYR A 75 6.06 -3.83 -11.32
CA TYR A 75 6.46 -3.48 -12.68
C TYR A 75 6.21 -4.70 -13.56
N THR A 76 5.41 -4.56 -14.63
CA THR A 76 5.10 -5.65 -15.57
C THR A 76 4.82 -7.00 -14.87
N GLU A 77 3.94 -6.98 -13.87
CA GLU A 77 3.53 -8.14 -13.05
C GLU A 77 4.57 -8.65 -12.03
N ILE A 78 5.77 -8.08 -12.00
CA ILE A 78 6.84 -8.42 -11.05
C ILE A 78 6.81 -7.45 -9.87
N THR A 79 6.77 -7.96 -8.64
CA THR A 79 6.87 -7.11 -7.43
C THR A 79 8.32 -6.66 -7.24
N VAL A 80 8.59 -5.40 -7.53
CA VAL A 80 9.93 -4.81 -7.50
C VAL A 80 10.32 -4.22 -6.15
N ALA A 81 9.36 -3.82 -5.34
CA ALA A 81 9.62 -3.34 -3.99
C ALA A 81 8.42 -3.65 -3.08
N THR A 82 8.70 -3.95 -1.81
CA THR A 82 7.64 -4.16 -0.83
C THR A 82 7.92 -3.37 0.44
N GLY A 83 6.86 -2.98 1.14
CA GLY A 83 6.94 -2.32 2.43
C GLY A 83 5.75 -2.65 3.32
N ARG A 84 5.87 -2.41 4.62
CA ARG A 84 4.81 -2.73 5.59
C ARG A 84 4.41 -1.50 6.38
N LEU A 85 3.10 -1.24 6.38
CA LEU A 85 2.52 -0.23 7.26
C LEU A 85 2.50 -0.76 8.71
N LYS A 86 3.08 0.02 9.64
CA LYS A 86 2.98 -0.28 11.08
C LYS A 86 1.52 -0.17 11.53
N LYS A 87 1.05 -1.16 12.29
CA LYS A 87 -0.32 -1.14 12.84
C LYS A 87 -0.43 -0.04 13.89
N TYR A 88 -1.53 0.69 13.90
CA TYR A 88 -1.76 1.75 14.88
C TYR A 88 -3.25 1.93 15.20
N TYR A 89 -3.52 2.58 16.33
CA TYR A 89 -4.86 3.01 16.71
C TYR A 89 -5.11 4.44 16.24
N GLN A 90 -6.27 4.68 15.63
CA GLN A 90 -6.71 5.97 15.13
C GLN A 90 -8.01 6.38 15.85
N PRO A 91 -8.03 7.53 16.54
CA PRO A 91 -9.22 8.04 17.21
C PRO A 91 -10.41 8.30 16.26
N ARG A 92 -11.59 8.52 16.84
CA ARG A 92 -12.77 9.01 16.10
C ARG A 92 -12.51 10.36 15.42
N LYS A 93 -13.17 10.64 14.30
CA LYS A 93 -13.05 11.89 13.51
C LYS A 93 -11.61 12.38 13.40
N SER A 94 -10.71 11.51 12.99
CA SER A 94 -9.29 11.84 12.92
C SER A 94 -8.70 11.45 11.59
N GLN A 95 -7.71 12.21 11.16
CA GLN A 95 -6.97 12.00 9.94
C GLN A 95 -5.49 11.87 10.28
N ARG A 96 -4.81 10.90 9.67
CA ARG A 96 -3.39 10.68 9.87
C ARG A 96 -2.68 10.55 8.54
N ILE A 97 -1.58 11.27 8.40
CA ILE A 97 -0.63 11.09 7.31
C ILE A 97 0.34 10.00 7.71
N VAL A 98 0.54 9.02 6.83
CA VAL A 98 1.45 7.90 7.07
C VAL A 98 2.40 7.74 5.89
N SER A 99 3.67 7.45 6.21
CA SER A 99 4.71 7.15 5.23
C SER A 99 5.09 5.67 5.35
N VAL A 100 5.24 5.00 4.21
CA VAL A 100 5.70 3.60 4.13
C VAL A 100 6.89 3.54 3.19
N ASN A 101 8.02 3.05 3.69
CA ASN A 101 9.20 2.82 2.89
C ASN A 101 9.06 1.47 2.19
N LEU A 102 9.18 1.47 0.87
CA LEU A 102 9.23 0.29 0.03
C LEU A 102 10.69 0.07 -0.37
N LYS A 103 11.15 -1.17 -0.21
CA LYS A 103 12.50 -1.56 -0.60
C LYS A 103 12.44 -2.83 -1.44
N GLY A 104 13.20 -2.84 -2.52
CA GLY A 104 13.56 -4.01 -3.31
C GLY A 104 15.06 -3.99 -3.55
N ASP A 105 15.70 -5.14 -3.41
CA ASP A 105 17.15 -5.27 -3.58
C ASP A 105 17.43 -6.39 -4.56
N LYS A 106 18.10 -6.06 -5.67
CA LYS A 106 18.47 -6.98 -6.74
C LYS A 106 17.30 -7.86 -7.20
N VAL A 107 16.13 -7.25 -7.44
CA VAL A 107 14.95 -7.99 -7.90
C VAL A 107 15.14 -8.35 -9.38
N PRO A 108 15.14 -9.64 -9.76
CA PRO A 108 15.27 -10.06 -11.14
C PRO A 108 14.00 -9.75 -11.94
N LEU A 109 14.19 -9.18 -13.13
CA LEU A 109 13.09 -8.76 -14.00
C LEU A 109 12.75 -9.76 -15.12
N TYR A 110 13.48 -10.87 -15.21
CA TYR A 110 13.25 -11.99 -16.13
C TYR A 110 12.70 -11.59 -17.53
N GLY A 111 13.50 -10.86 -18.31
CA GLY A 111 13.13 -10.42 -19.66
C GLY A 111 12.34 -9.12 -19.71
N ALA A 112 11.62 -8.75 -18.63
CA ALA A 112 10.94 -7.46 -18.54
C ALA A 112 11.90 -6.26 -18.39
N GLY A 113 13.18 -6.51 -18.14
CA GLY A 113 14.19 -5.45 -18.09
C GLY A 113 14.45 -4.75 -19.43
N ALA A 114 14.07 -5.35 -20.57
CA ALA A 114 14.26 -4.75 -21.89
C ALA A 114 13.37 -3.50 -22.09
N SER A 115 12.14 -3.52 -21.57
CA SER A 115 11.21 -2.40 -21.66
C SER A 115 11.58 -1.22 -20.76
N LEU A 116 12.30 -1.44 -19.64
CA LEU A 116 12.84 -0.32 -18.85
C LEU A 116 13.96 0.41 -19.60
N ALA A 117 14.86 -0.32 -20.27
CA ALA A 117 15.95 0.32 -21.03
C ALA A 117 15.45 1.07 -22.28
N ALA A 118 14.32 0.64 -22.84
CA ALA A 118 13.65 1.38 -23.92
C ALA A 118 12.93 2.64 -23.39
N SER A 119 12.35 2.55 -22.19
CA SER A 119 11.65 3.63 -21.49
C SER A 119 12.58 4.72 -20.98
N ASP A 120 13.86 4.41 -20.72
CA ASP A 120 14.92 5.40 -20.40
C ASP A 120 15.07 6.48 -21.50
N ASN A 121 14.76 6.15 -22.76
CA ASN A 121 14.79 7.13 -23.87
C ASN A 121 13.57 8.06 -23.91
N ASN A 122 12.47 7.70 -23.22
CA ASN A 122 11.20 8.45 -23.19
C ASN A 122 10.82 8.94 -21.78
N GLY A 123 11.64 8.66 -20.77
CA GLY A 123 11.54 9.17 -19.39
C GLY A 123 10.50 8.51 -18.48
N GLU A 124 9.46 7.84 -19.01
CA GLU A 124 8.34 7.36 -18.19
C GLU A 124 8.30 5.83 -18.01
N VAL A 125 8.60 5.36 -16.79
CA VAL A 125 8.50 3.93 -16.44
C VAL A 125 7.18 3.66 -15.69
N PRO A 126 6.28 2.80 -16.21
CA PRO A 126 5.00 2.51 -15.58
C PRO A 126 5.14 1.51 -14.43
N PHE A 127 4.69 1.92 -13.25
CA PHE A 127 4.58 1.06 -12.07
C PHE A 127 3.14 1.00 -11.58
N GLN A 128 2.81 -0.05 -10.84
CA GLN A 128 1.55 -0.19 -10.13
C GLN A 128 1.79 -0.33 -8.65
N LEU A 129 1.12 0.50 -7.86
CA LEU A 129 1.13 0.42 -6.41
C LEU A 129 -0.11 -0.33 -5.94
N GLU A 130 0.06 -1.46 -5.25
CA GLU A 130 -1.04 -2.31 -4.83
C GLU A 130 -0.96 -2.68 -3.34
N PHE A 131 -2.07 -2.50 -2.61
CA PHE A 131 -2.20 -2.89 -1.21
C PHE A 131 -3.65 -2.91 -0.72
N GLU A 132 -3.89 -3.59 0.40
CA GLU A 132 -5.18 -3.61 1.10
C GLU A 132 -5.04 -3.04 2.52
N ILE A 133 -5.80 -1.98 2.82
CA ILE A 133 -5.97 -1.47 4.18
C ILE A 133 -7.13 -2.17 4.87
N ARG A 134 -6.86 -2.62 6.09
CA ARG A 134 -7.81 -3.27 6.99
C ARG A 134 -8.02 -2.41 8.22
N SER A 135 -9.28 -2.09 8.50
CA SER A 135 -9.68 -1.36 9.70
C SER A 135 -10.60 -2.19 10.58
N ARG A 136 -10.42 -2.06 11.89
CA ARG A 136 -11.23 -2.73 12.89
C ARG A 136 -11.64 -1.75 14.00
N GLY A 137 -12.94 -1.48 14.12
CA GLY A 137 -13.52 -0.66 15.18
C GLY A 137 -14.25 -1.51 16.20
N ASN A 138 -14.07 -1.19 17.48
CA ASN A 138 -14.86 -1.72 18.59
C ASN A 138 -15.90 -0.65 18.95
N VAL A 139 -17.15 -0.83 18.53
CA VAL A 139 -18.21 0.20 18.62
C VAL A 139 -18.82 0.23 20.02
N VAL A 140 -19.10 -0.96 20.58
CA VAL A 140 -19.57 -1.13 21.97
C VAL A 140 -18.71 -2.19 22.62
N GLY A 141 -17.59 -1.76 23.21
CA GLY A 141 -16.60 -2.66 23.78
C GLY A 141 -16.19 -3.78 22.82
N LYS A 142 -16.08 -5.02 23.31
CA LYS A 142 -15.80 -6.20 22.47
C LYS A 142 -17.06 -6.83 21.86
N LEU A 143 -18.25 -6.31 22.15
CA LEU A 143 -19.53 -6.91 21.74
C LEU A 143 -19.87 -6.58 20.29
N VAL A 144 -19.81 -5.30 19.92
CA VAL A 144 -20.09 -4.84 18.54
C VAL A 144 -18.79 -4.44 17.87
N LYS A 145 -18.43 -5.16 16.81
CA LYS A 145 -17.21 -4.91 16.02
C LYS A 145 -17.56 -4.62 14.58
N THR A 146 -16.93 -3.58 14.02
CA THR A 146 -16.92 -3.34 12.58
C THR A 146 -15.56 -3.68 12.01
N LYS A 147 -15.56 -4.27 10.82
CA LYS A 147 -14.35 -4.60 10.06
C LYS A 147 -14.56 -4.13 8.63
N HIS A 148 -13.61 -3.38 8.11
CA HIS A 148 -13.60 -2.96 6.71
C HIS A 148 -12.27 -3.30 6.07
N ARG A 149 -12.33 -3.61 4.78
CA ARG A 149 -11.18 -3.82 3.91
C ARG A 149 -11.33 -2.89 2.72
N ARG A 150 -10.25 -2.25 2.32
CA ARG A 150 -10.19 -1.42 1.12
C ARG A 150 -8.95 -1.80 0.36
N HIS A 151 -9.13 -2.32 -0.84
CA HIS A 151 -8.06 -2.52 -1.81
C HIS A 151 -7.78 -1.20 -2.54
N ILE A 152 -6.50 -0.91 -2.73
CA ILE A 152 -5.98 0.27 -3.40
C ILE A 152 -5.05 -0.24 -4.49
N SER A 153 -5.32 0.19 -5.72
CA SER A 153 -4.46 0.01 -6.88
C SER A 153 -4.30 1.36 -7.57
N CYS A 154 -3.06 1.78 -7.81
CA CYS A 154 -2.73 3.04 -8.47
C CYS A 154 -1.67 2.80 -9.55
N SER A 155 -1.95 3.20 -10.79
CA SER A 155 -0.93 3.31 -11.84
C SER A 155 -0.10 4.57 -11.63
N LEU A 156 1.21 4.43 -11.66
CA LEU A 156 2.19 5.50 -11.46
C LEU A 156 3.13 5.52 -12.66
N LEU A 157 3.49 6.71 -13.09
CA LEU A 157 4.58 6.93 -14.03
C LEU A 157 5.70 7.57 -13.24
N ILE A 158 6.86 6.93 -13.22
CA ILE A 158 8.07 7.51 -12.62
C ILE A 158 8.80 8.21 -13.76
N ASP A 159 8.88 9.53 -13.65
CA ASP A 159 9.71 10.37 -14.52
C ASP A 159 11.16 10.39 -13.99
N SER A 160 12.09 10.62 -14.91
CA SER A 160 13.55 10.52 -14.69
C SER A 160 14.14 11.76 -14.03
#